data_AF-A0A7C3SKX4-F1
#
_entry.id   AF-A0A7C3SKX4-F1
#
_cell.length_a   1.000
_cell.length_b   1.000
_cell.length_c   1.000
_cell.angle_alpha   90.00
_cell.angle_beta   90.00
_cell.angle_gamma   90.00
#
_symmetry.space_group_name_H-M   'P 1'
#
loop_
_entity.id
_entity.type
_entity.pdbx_description
1 polymer ?
#
loop_
_entity_poly.entity_id
_entity_poly.type
_entity_poly.pdbx_seq_one_letter_code
_entity_poly.pdbx_strand_id
1 'polypeptide(L)'
;MLWTEYGRSLCVNGAELSLPRAITFVAAWYSLGLPPTFLDAPYLLKLAREDRLDYLLHLLPNLREEWSYEAQLFVPRVAEKALGEELVQVVKAAMELLGVEGEACEEYARLIEQRSTGFGLVAAARWRGFLG
;
A
#
# COMPACT_ATOMS: atom_id res chain seq x y z
N MET A 1 24.86 -24.70 3.69
CA MET A 1 23.72 -25.22 2.93
C MET A 1 23.05 -24.03 2.25
N LEU A 2 23.27 -23.85 0.95
CA LEU A 2 22.57 -22.88 0.12
C LEU A 2 21.18 -23.44 -0.16
N TRP A 3 20.20 -23.05 0.64
CA TRP A 3 18.82 -23.13 0.21
C TRP A 3 18.66 -22.04 -0.85
N THR A 4 18.89 -22.38 -2.10
CA THR A 4 18.37 -21.62 -3.23
C THR A 4 16.86 -21.62 -3.06
N GLU A 5 16.31 -20.57 -2.47
CA GLU A 5 14.87 -20.45 -2.23
C GLU A 5 14.17 -20.33 -3.58
N TYR A 6 13.70 -21.47 -4.11
CA TYR A 6 13.01 -21.55 -5.39
C TYR A 6 11.87 -20.51 -5.46
N GLY A 7 11.91 -19.66 -6.49
CA GLY A 7 10.91 -18.61 -6.74
C GLY A 7 11.10 -17.31 -5.94
N ARG A 8 12.23 -17.12 -5.25
CA ARG A 8 12.49 -15.93 -4.41
C ARG A 8 13.70 -15.12 -4.85
N SER A 9 14.27 -15.42 -6.01
CA SER A 9 15.22 -14.54 -6.69
C SER A 9 14.79 -14.25 -8.13
N LEU A 10 14.84 -12.98 -8.50
CA LEU A 10 14.69 -12.51 -9.88
C LEU A 10 16.02 -11.98 -10.36
N CYS A 11 16.43 -12.35 -11.58
CA CYS A 11 17.59 -11.72 -12.21
C CYS A 11 17.09 -10.53 -13.03
N VAL A 12 17.37 -9.31 -12.57
CA VAL A 12 16.99 -8.07 -13.24
C VAL A 12 18.27 -7.35 -13.65
N ASN A 13 18.48 -7.15 -14.96
CA ASN A 13 19.67 -6.50 -15.51
C ASN A 13 21.00 -7.09 -15.02
N GLY A 14 21.06 -8.40 -14.79
CA GLY A 14 22.25 -9.10 -14.30
C GLY A 14 22.47 -9.04 -12.77
N ALA A 15 21.60 -8.36 -12.03
CA ALA A 15 21.58 -8.37 -10.56
C ALA A 15 20.55 -9.38 -10.05
N GLU A 16 20.95 -10.19 -9.07
CA GLU A 16 20.04 -11.10 -8.37
C GLU A 16 19.29 -10.34 -7.26
N LEU A 17 17.98 -10.19 -7.43
CA LEU A 17 17.08 -9.53 -6.49
C LEU A 17 16.34 -10.58 -5.66
N SER A 18 16.57 -10.60 -4.35
CA SER A 18 15.78 -11.40 -3.43
C SER A 18 14.40 -10.78 -3.23
N LEU A 19 13.34 -11.53 -3.54
CA LEU A 19 11.96 -11.11 -3.32
C LEU A 19 11.56 -11.30 -1.85
N PRO A 20 10.94 -10.29 -1.21
CA PRO A 20 10.44 -10.43 0.15
C PRO A 20 9.24 -11.39 0.22
N ARG A 21 8.98 -11.95 1.40
CA ARG A 21 7.69 -12.60 1.68
C ARG A 21 6.57 -11.56 1.61
N ALA A 22 5.34 -12.00 1.30
CA ALA A 22 4.16 -11.13 1.29
C ALA A 22 4.00 -10.33 2.60
N ILE A 23 4.08 -10.99 3.76
CA ILE A 23 3.98 -10.31 5.08
C ILE A 23 5.03 -9.19 5.22
N THR A 24 6.27 -9.46 4.80
CA THR A 24 7.35 -8.45 4.86
C THR A 24 7.09 -7.30 3.89
N PHE A 25 6.62 -7.61 2.69
CA PHE A 25 6.24 -6.62 1.69
C PHE A 25 5.12 -5.72 2.23
N VAL A 26 4.03 -6.31 2.72
CA VAL A 26 2.87 -5.58 3.26
C VAL A 26 3.29 -4.72 4.45
N ALA A 27 4.03 -5.28 5.41
CA ALA A 27 4.53 -4.54 6.56
C ALA A 27 5.38 -3.33 6.15
N ALA A 28 6.23 -3.49 5.12
CA ALA A 28 7.03 -2.42 4.59
C ALA A 28 6.15 -1.31 3.98
N TRP A 29 5.18 -1.64 3.14
CA TRP A 29 4.30 -0.64 2.52
C TRP A 29 3.51 0.19 3.53
N TYR A 30 2.85 -0.44 4.50
CA TYR A 30 2.21 0.32 5.58
C TYR A 30 3.20 1.17 6.38
N SER A 31 4.45 0.72 6.56
CA SER A 31 5.49 1.53 7.22
C SER A 31 5.89 2.75 6.40
N LEU A 32 5.74 2.71 5.08
CA LEU A 32 5.96 3.85 4.20
C LEU A 32 4.73 4.77 4.17
N GLY A 33 3.71 4.50 4.96
CA GLY A 33 2.48 5.29 5.02
C GLY A 33 1.55 5.05 3.84
N LEU A 34 1.78 4.01 3.02
CA LEU A 34 0.93 3.67 1.89
C LEU A 34 0.51 2.19 1.97
N PRO A 35 -0.76 1.88 2.24
CA PRO A 35 -1.27 0.52 2.11
C PRO A 35 -0.99 -0.06 0.72
N PRO A 36 -0.52 -1.31 0.61
CA PRO A 36 -0.15 -1.90 -0.69
C PRO A 36 -1.34 -2.07 -1.64
N THR A 37 -2.57 -2.15 -1.12
CA THR A 37 -3.82 -2.16 -1.90
C THR A 37 -3.93 -0.95 -2.84
N PHE A 38 -3.36 0.19 -2.45
CA PHE A 38 -3.36 1.40 -3.28
C PHE A 38 -2.38 1.36 -4.46
N LEU A 39 -1.55 0.32 -4.58
CA LEU A 39 -0.73 0.11 -5.78
C LEU A 39 -1.56 -0.12 -7.04
N ASP A 40 -2.83 -0.50 -6.90
CA ASP A 40 -3.76 -0.67 -8.01
C ASP A 40 -4.31 0.67 -8.55
N ALA A 41 -4.07 1.79 -7.87
CA ALA A 41 -4.56 3.12 -8.26
C ALA A 41 -4.34 3.48 -9.74
N PRO A 42 -3.13 3.31 -10.32
CA PRO A 42 -2.92 3.61 -11.74
C PRO A 42 -3.79 2.75 -12.67
N TYR A 43 -4.03 1.50 -12.29
CA TYR A 43 -4.85 0.57 -13.06
C TYR A 43 -6.33 0.93 -12.98
N LEU A 44 -6.83 1.31 -11.81
CA LEU A 44 -8.20 1.80 -11.65
C LEU A 44 -8.47 3.06 -12.47
N LEU A 45 -7.55 4.03 -12.42
CA LEU A 45 -7.63 5.24 -13.25
C LEU A 45 -7.59 4.92 -14.74
N LYS A 46 -6.80 3.91 -15.15
CA LYS A 46 -6.79 3.43 -16.54
C LYS A 46 -8.15 2.85 -16.94
N LEU A 47 -8.72 1.96 -16.13
CA LEU A 47 -10.02 1.35 -16.43
C LEU A 47 -11.16 2.37 -16.47
N ALA A 48 -11.09 3.42 -15.66
CA ALA A 48 -12.06 4.52 -15.72
C ALA A 48 -12.00 5.25 -17.07
N ARG A 49 -10.79 5.54 -17.58
CA ARG A 49 -10.61 6.17 -18.91
C ARG A 49 -11.06 5.29 -20.07
N GLU A 50 -11.06 3.97 -19.86
CA GLU A 50 -11.49 2.97 -20.84
C GLU A 50 -12.98 2.61 -20.72
N ASP A 51 -13.74 3.25 -19.82
CA ASP A 51 -15.15 2.91 -19.49
C ASP A 51 -15.34 1.43 -19.06
N ARG A 52 -14.33 0.87 -18.38
CA ARG A 52 -14.30 -0.54 -17.93
C ARG A 52 -14.29 -0.71 -16.41
N LEU A 53 -14.26 0.38 -15.66
CA LEU A 53 -14.22 0.32 -14.19
C LEU A 53 -15.45 -0.36 -13.60
N ASP A 54 -16.65 -0.08 -14.12
CA ASP A 54 -17.90 -0.66 -13.62
C ASP A 54 -17.92 -2.19 -13.74
N TYR A 55 -17.33 -2.72 -14.81
CA TYR A 55 -17.18 -4.17 -14.97
C TYR A 55 -16.29 -4.77 -13.87
N LEU A 56 -15.17 -4.11 -13.53
CA LEU A 56 -14.32 -4.54 -12.43
C LEU A 56 -15.06 -4.47 -11.09
N LEU A 57 -15.77 -3.37 -10.83
CA LEU A 57 -16.54 -3.21 -9.59
C LEU A 57 -17.67 -4.23 -9.47
N HIS A 58 -18.24 -4.70 -10.58
CA HIS A 58 -19.19 -5.80 -10.58
C HIS A 58 -18.54 -7.15 -10.19
N LEU A 59 -17.30 -7.40 -10.65
CA LEU A 59 -16.54 -8.60 -10.31
C LEU A 59 -16.00 -8.56 -8.87
N LEU A 60 -15.64 -7.38 -8.38
CA LEU A 60 -15.08 -7.11 -7.06
C LEU A 60 -15.99 -6.13 -6.30
N PRO A 61 -17.17 -6.57 -5.86
CA PRO A 61 -18.16 -5.68 -5.24
C PRO A 61 -17.66 -5.00 -3.96
N ASN A 62 -16.71 -5.64 -3.27
CA ASN A 62 -16.18 -5.16 -1.99
C ASN A 62 -14.97 -4.22 -2.16
N LEU A 63 -14.50 -3.96 -3.38
CA LEU A 63 -13.29 -3.16 -3.62
C LEU A 63 -13.37 -1.77 -2.96
N ARG A 64 -14.56 -1.14 -2.99
CA ARG A 64 -14.79 0.16 -2.35
C ARG A 64 -14.71 0.09 -0.83
N GLU A 65 -15.22 -0.98 -0.24
CA GLU A 65 -15.18 -1.20 1.22
C GLU A 65 -13.75 -1.50 1.67
N GLU A 66 -13.02 -2.32 0.92
CA GLU A 66 -11.60 -2.60 1.14
C GLU A 66 -10.78 -1.30 1.08
N TRP A 67 -10.96 -0.48 0.06
CA TRP A 67 -10.27 0.81 -0.06
C TRP A 67 -10.65 1.78 1.07
N SER A 68 -11.92 1.79 1.50
CA SER A 68 -12.36 2.60 2.64
C SER A 68 -11.73 2.17 3.95
N TYR A 69 -11.52 0.87 4.15
CA TYR A 69 -10.78 0.37 5.30
C TYR A 69 -9.31 0.79 5.23
N GLU A 70 -8.67 0.62 4.07
CA GLU A 70 -7.26 0.97 3.86
C GLU A 70 -6.98 2.47 3.98
N ALA A 71 -7.94 3.32 3.62
CA ALA A 71 -7.84 4.77 3.75
C ALA A 71 -7.54 5.21 5.20
N GLN A 72 -8.03 4.45 6.19
CA GLN A 72 -7.78 4.70 7.62
C GLN A 72 -6.32 4.40 8.04
N LEU A 73 -5.54 3.77 7.17
CA LEU A 73 -4.14 3.42 7.38
C LEU A 73 -3.18 4.21 6.46
N PHE A 74 -3.74 5.11 5.64
CA PHE A 74 -3.01 5.93 4.69
C PHE A 74 -2.44 7.17 5.37
N VAL A 75 -1.12 7.38 5.25
CA VAL A 75 -0.42 8.53 5.81
C VAL A 75 0.26 9.31 4.67
N PRO A 76 -0.49 10.18 3.94
CA PRO A 76 -0.01 10.82 2.71
C PRO A 76 1.34 11.51 2.86
N ARG A 77 1.52 12.29 3.93
CA ARG A 77 2.76 13.02 4.21
C ARG A 77 4.00 12.13 4.37
N VAL A 78 3.82 10.92 4.92
CA VAL A 78 4.91 9.95 5.05
C VAL A 78 5.18 9.28 3.70
N ALA A 79 4.12 8.92 2.97
CA ALA A 79 4.22 8.32 1.65
C ALA A 79 4.87 9.27 0.65
N GLU A 80 4.48 10.55 0.62
CA GLU A 80 5.07 11.59 -0.24
C GLU A 80 6.58 11.70 0.00
N LYS A 81 7.01 11.73 1.27
CA LYS A 81 8.42 11.80 1.64
C LYS A 81 9.22 10.55 1.24
N ALA A 82 8.60 9.36 1.27
CA ALA A 82 9.28 8.10 1.05
C ALA A 82 9.25 7.60 -0.40
N LEU A 83 8.16 7.87 -1.10
CA LEU A 83 7.82 7.28 -2.40
C LEU A 83 7.63 8.33 -3.50
N GLY A 84 7.58 9.62 -3.13
CA GLY A 84 7.36 10.73 -4.04
C GLY A 84 5.88 11.15 -4.12
N GLU A 85 5.69 12.41 -4.47
CA GLU A 85 4.37 13.04 -4.54
C GLU A 85 3.50 12.44 -5.66
N GLU A 86 4.09 12.12 -6.81
CA GLU A 86 3.36 11.61 -7.98
C GLU A 86 2.49 10.39 -7.66
N LEU A 87 3.06 9.40 -6.95
CA LEU A 87 2.32 8.20 -6.56
C LEU A 87 1.15 8.54 -5.62
N VAL A 88 1.36 9.45 -4.66
CA VAL A 88 0.32 9.84 -3.70
C VAL A 88 -0.82 10.59 -4.40
N GLN A 89 -0.52 11.44 -5.38
CA GLN A 89 -1.54 12.11 -6.18
C GLN A 89 -2.36 11.11 -7.01
N VAL A 90 -1.70 10.10 -7.59
CA VAL A 90 -2.39 9.01 -8.32
C VAL A 90 -3.33 8.24 -7.40
N VAL A 91 -2.92 7.95 -6.17
CA VAL A 91 -3.74 7.28 -5.16
C VAL A 91 -4.93 8.14 -4.75
N LYS A 92 -4.71 9.42 -4.43
CA LYS A 92 -5.78 10.37 -4.09
C LYS A 92 -6.82 10.48 -5.21
N ALA A 93 -6.38 10.57 -6.47
CA ALA A 93 -7.27 10.60 -7.62
C ALA A 93 -8.08 9.30 -7.78
N ALA A 94 -7.49 8.14 -7.51
CA ALA A 94 -8.21 6.87 -7.55
C ALA A 94 -9.23 6.75 -6.39
N MET A 95 -8.89 7.25 -5.20
CA MET A 95 -9.83 7.32 -4.07
C MET A 95 -11.03 8.21 -4.40
N GLU A 96 -10.79 9.40 -4.97
CA GLU A 96 -11.86 10.31 -5.42
C GLU A 96 -12.77 9.64 -6.45
N LEU A 97 -12.18 8.97 -7.46
CA LEU A 97 -12.90 8.19 -8.47
C LEU A 97 -13.78 7.09 -7.86
N LEU A 98 -13.32 6.43 -6.80
CA LEU A 98 -14.07 5.39 -6.09
C LEU A 98 -15.07 5.95 -5.06
N GLY A 99 -15.06 7.26 -4.79
CA GLY A 99 -15.84 7.90 -3.72
C GLY A 99 -15.38 7.48 -2.32
N VAL A 100 -14.09 7.15 -2.17
CA VAL A 100 -13.48 6.74 -0.90
C VAL A 100 -12.86 7.97 -0.24
N GLU A 101 -13.30 8.27 0.98
CA GLU A 101 -12.75 9.32 1.80
C GLU A 101 -12.03 8.73 3.02
N GLY A 102 -10.92 9.35 3.42
CA GLY A 102 -10.24 8.99 4.65
C GLY A 102 -8.73 9.16 4.57
N GLU A 103 -8.15 9.37 5.74
CA GLU A 103 -6.73 9.26 5.99
C GLU A 103 -6.55 8.69 7.39
N ALA A 104 -5.34 8.25 7.69
CA ALA A 104 -5.02 7.77 9.02
C ALA A 104 -5.18 8.87 10.06
N CYS A 105 -5.70 8.48 11.22
CA CYS A 105 -5.75 9.39 12.36
C CYS A 105 -4.34 9.79 12.80
N GLU A 106 -4.25 10.93 13.48
CA GLU A 106 -2.97 11.53 13.85
C GLU A 106 -2.13 10.62 14.77
N GLU A 107 -2.78 9.84 15.63
CA GLU A 107 -2.12 8.84 16.47
C GLU A 107 -1.38 7.78 15.65
N TYR A 108 -2.05 7.20 14.64
CA TYR A 108 -1.42 6.20 13.77
C TYR A 108 -0.30 6.83 12.93
N ALA A 109 -0.55 8.02 12.37
CA ALA A 109 0.42 8.74 11.56
C ALA A 109 1.74 8.99 12.34
N ARG A 110 1.65 9.38 13.61
CA ARG A 110 2.84 9.56 14.48
C ARG A 110 3.63 8.28 14.69
N LEU A 111 2.97 7.13 14.82
CA LEU A 111 3.65 5.83 14.95
C LEU A 111 4.45 5.49 13.69
N ILE A 112 3.89 5.77 12.52
CA ILE A 112 4.52 5.55 11.21
C ILE A 112 5.68 6.54 10.97
N GLU A 113 5.57 7.78 11.44
CA GLU A 113 6.66 8.75 11.40
C GLU A 113 7.87 8.30 12.24
N GLN A 114 7.62 7.64 13.37
CA GLN A 114 8.65 7.13 14.29
C GLN A 114 9.19 5.74 13.91
N ARG A 115 8.88 5.23 12.72
CA ARG A 115 9.23 3.87 12.25
C ARG A 115 10.71 3.51 12.34
N SER A 116 11.61 4.50 12.27
CA SER A 116 13.07 4.30 12.37
C SER A 116 13.53 3.71 13.70
N THR A 117 12.69 3.75 14.73
CA THR A 117 12.99 3.22 16.07
C THR A 117 12.64 1.74 16.24
N GLY A 118 12.01 1.10 15.25
CA GLY A 118 11.50 -0.28 15.33
C GLY A 118 10.27 -0.44 16.23
N PHE A 119 10.22 0.27 17.36
CA PHE A 119 9.07 0.30 18.27
C PHE A 119 7.82 0.90 17.63
N GLY A 120 7.97 2.00 16.87
CA GLY A 120 6.86 2.63 16.13
C GLY A 120 6.18 1.67 15.15
N LEU A 121 6.96 0.81 14.49
CA LEU A 121 6.43 -0.19 13.53
C LEU A 121 5.57 -1.25 14.23
N VAL A 122 6.06 -1.79 15.35
CA VAL A 122 5.33 -2.82 16.12
C VAL A 122 4.07 -2.23 16.76
N ALA A 123 4.14 -0.99 17.25
CA ALA A 123 2.98 -0.28 17.77
C ALA A 123 1.94 -0.01 16.67
N ALA A 124 2.37 0.44 15.48
CA ALA A 124 1.47 0.62 14.34
C ALA A 124 0.83 -0.70 13.90
N ALA A 125 1.59 -1.80 13.87
CA ALA A 125 1.08 -3.14 13.58
C ALA A 125 0.01 -3.58 14.59
N ARG A 126 0.23 -3.31 15.89
CA ARG A 126 -0.77 -3.56 16.93
C ARG A 126 -2.02 -2.71 16.74
N TRP A 127 -1.85 -1.44 16.36
CA TRP A 127 -2.95 -0.52 16.12
C TRP A 127 -3.86 -1.01 15.00
N ARG A 128 -3.29 -1.41 13.86
CA ARG A 128 -4.07 -1.95 12.72
C ARG A 128 -4.53 -3.40 12.90
N GLY A 129 -4.02 -4.09 13.92
CA GLY A 129 -4.39 -5.47 14.24
C GLY A 129 -3.60 -6.57 13.52
N PHE A 130 -2.60 -6.21 12.70
CA PHE A 130 -1.77 -7.16 11.95
C PHE A 130 -0.39 -6.58 11.59
N LEU A 131 0.61 -7.44 11.41
CA LEU A 131 1.97 -7.03 11.03
C LEU A 131 2.08 -6.74 9.53
N GLY A 132 1.48 -7.60 8.72
CA GLY A 132 1.38 -7.52 7.27
C GLY A 132 0.65 -8.76 6.77
#